data_AF-A0A7X7XAI2-F1
#
_entry.id   AF-A0A7X7XAI2-F1
#
_cell.length_a   1.000
_cell.length_b   1.000
_cell.length_c   1.000
_cell.angle_alpha   90.00
_cell.angle_beta   90.00
_cell.angle_gamma   90.00
#
_symmetry.space_group_name_H-M   'P 1'
#
loop_
_entity.id
_entity.type
_entity.pdbx_description
1 polymer ?
#
loop_
_entity_poly.entity_id
_entity_poly.type
_entity_poly.pdbx_seq_one_letter_code
_entity_poly.pdbx_strand_id
1 'polypeptide(L)'
;MALIVISLYLGVELHNLKDKLASLEREHQKMHLTIPPSPSWPEGIAKEEMIDQLAKRSDIFPWRGVLGGTMGIYDQNLVWFIGPSWCLAYIEDGHIGGYILLRYEITPRGIEWQLLDSEQI
;
A
#
# COMPACT_ATOMS: atom_id res chain seq x y z
N MET A 1 -29.78 -48.25 0.57
CA MET A 1 -29.44 -47.67 -0.75
C MET A 1 -29.24 -46.16 -0.71
N ALA A 2 -30.16 -45.36 -0.16
CA ALA A 2 -30.05 -43.89 -0.10
C ALA A 2 -28.78 -43.35 0.60
N LEU A 3 -28.35 -43.96 1.71
CA LEU A 3 -27.15 -43.54 2.47
C LEU A 3 -25.84 -43.64 1.67
N ILE A 4 -25.74 -44.63 0.78
CA ILE A 4 -24.55 -44.86 -0.06
C ILE A 4 -24.46 -43.76 -1.13
N VAL A 5 -25.60 -43.40 -1.73
CA VAL A 5 -25.70 -42.34 -2.75
C VAL A 5 -25.32 -40.97 -2.16
N ILE A 6 -25.79 -40.67 -0.94
CA ILE A 6 -25.44 -39.42 -0.23
C ILE A 6 -23.95 -39.36 0.10
N SER A 7 -23.36 -40.46 0.58
CA SER A 7 -21.91 -40.51 0.89
C SER A 7 -21.05 -40.33 -0.36
N LEU A 8 -21.44 -40.93 -1.48
CA LEU A 8 -20.76 -40.76 -2.78
C LEU A 8 -20.84 -39.30 -3.25
N TYR A 9 -22.02 -38.68 -3.16
CA TYR A 9 -22.23 -37.29 -3.55
C TYR A 9 -21.38 -36.33 -2.70
N LEU A 10 -21.42 -36.48 -1.37
CA LEU A 10 -20.60 -35.68 -0.45
C LEU A 10 -19.10 -35.86 -0.70
N GLY A 11 -18.66 -37.08 -1.02
CA GLY A 11 -17.27 -37.37 -1.35
C GLY A 11 -16.78 -36.63 -2.61
N VAL A 12 -17.62 -36.59 -3.66
CA VAL A 12 -17.32 -35.88 -4.90
C VAL A 12 -17.29 -34.36 -4.67
N GLU A 13 -18.25 -33.82 -3.92
CA GLU A 13 -18.30 -32.38 -3.62
C GLU A 13 -17.10 -31.94 -2.78
N LEU A 14 -16.70 -32.75 -1.80
CA LEU A 14 -15.50 -32.50 -0.99
C LEU A 14 -14.23 -32.52 -1.84
N HIS A 15 -14.13 -33.43 -2.80
CA HIS A 15 -13.01 -33.48 -3.74
C HIS A 15 -12.94 -32.22 -4.61
N ASN A 16 -14.07 -31.81 -5.18
CA ASN A 16 -14.18 -30.60 -5.99
C ASN A 16 -13.83 -29.33 -5.21
N LEU A 17 -14.25 -29.24 -3.94
CA LEU A 17 -13.88 -28.14 -3.04
C LEU A 17 -12.37 -28.08 -2.78
N LYS A 18 -11.72 -29.23 -2.55
CA LYS A 18 -10.27 -29.29 -2.36
C LYS A 18 -9.51 -28.83 -3.60
N ASP A 19 -9.97 -29.24 -4.78
CA ASP A 19 -9.34 -28.83 -6.04
C ASP A 19 -9.49 -27.32 -6.28
N LYS A 20 -10.68 -26.76 -5.99
CA LYS A 20 -10.91 -25.31 -6.05
C LYS A 20 -10.03 -24.55 -5.07
N LEU A 21 -9.87 -25.03 -3.85
CA LEU A 21 -8.98 -24.43 -2.85
C LEU A 21 -7.53 -24.45 -3.34
N ALA A 22 -7.05 -25.60 -3.81
CA ALA A 22 -5.69 -25.73 -4.35
C ALA A 22 -5.45 -24.87 -5.60
N SER A 23 -6.48 -24.63 -6.41
CA SER A 23 -6.41 -23.69 -7.54
C SER A 23 -6.35 -22.24 -7.06
N LEU A 24 -7.14 -21.90 -6.06
CA LEU A 24 -7.17 -20.55 -5.48
C LEU A 24 -5.85 -20.21 -4.80
N GLU A 25 -5.28 -21.14 -4.03
CA GLU A 25 -3.97 -20.99 -3.38
C GLU A 25 -2.86 -20.76 -4.42
N ARG A 26 -2.88 -21.50 -5.53
CA ARG A 26 -1.94 -21.31 -6.65
C ARG A 26 -2.06 -19.93 -7.28
N GLU A 27 -3.28 -19.47 -7.56
CA GLU A 27 -3.51 -18.13 -8.10
C GLU A 27 -3.10 -17.04 -7.11
N HIS A 28 -3.42 -17.19 -5.83
CA HIS A 28 -2.98 -16.27 -4.78
C HIS A 28 -1.44 -16.20 -4.69
N GLN A 29 -0.76 -17.34 -4.73
CA GLN A 29 0.71 -17.39 -4.73
C GLN A 29 1.31 -16.75 -5.98
N LYS A 30 0.71 -16.99 -7.15
CA LYS A 30 1.12 -16.35 -8.41
C LYS A 30 0.94 -14.83 -8.36
N MET A 31 -0.18 -14.34 -7.83
CA MET A 31 -0.42 -12.92 -7.63
C MET A 31 0.59 -12.31 -6.65
N HIS A 32 0.88 -12.99 -5.54
CA HIS A 32 1.87 -12.53 -4.56
C HIS A 32 3.27 -12.34 -5.16
N LEU A 33 3.67 -13.18 -6.13
CA LEU A 33 4.96 -13.07 -6.82
C LEU A 33 5.02 -11.89 -7.82
N THR A 34 3.87 -11.38 -8.25
CA THR A 34 3.78 -10.22 -9.16
C THR A 34 3.63 -8.89 -8.44
N ILE A 35 3.25 -8.92 -7.15
CA ILE A 35 3.12 -7.72 -6.34
C ILE A 35 4.51 -7.35 -5.84
N PRO A 36 5.01 -6.13 -6.09
CA PRO A 36 6.26 -5.68 -5.50
C PRO A 36 6.20 -5.86 -3.97
N PRO A 37 7.31 -6.23 -3.32
CA PRO A 37 7.30 -6.54 -1.90
C PRO A 37 6.61 -5.41 -1.13
N SER A 38 5.66 -5.80 -0.29
CA SER A 38 4.96 -4.84 0.55
C SER A 38 5.97 -4.12 1.45
N PRO A 39 5.64 -2.89 1.88
CA PRO A 39 6.45 -2.15 2.83
C PRO A 39 6.84 -3.00 4.02
N SER A 40 8.13 -2.99 4.39
CA SER A 40 8.65 -3.80 5.50
C SER A 40 8.40 -3.11 6.85
N TRP A 41 7.17 -2.71 7.12
CA TRP A 41 6.81 -2.02 8.35
C TRP A 41 6.82 -2.98 9.54
N PRO A 42 7.26 -2.54 10.73
CA PRO A 42 7.01 -3.24 11.98
C PRO A 42 5.53 -3.60 12.15
N GLU A 43 5.26 -4.73 12.79
CA GLU A 43 3.89 -5.14 13.10
C GLU A 43 3.15 -4.03 13.87
N GLY A 44 1.93 -3.72 13.44
CA GLY A 44 1.06 -2.74 14.09
C GLY A 44 1.09 -1.33 13.50
N ILE A 45 1.96 -1.03 12.55
CA ILE A 45 1.94 0.27 11.85
C ILE A 45 0.97 0.21 10.67
N ALA A 46 -0.06 1.06 10.71
CA ALA A 46 -1.05 1.19 9.64
C ALA A 46 -0.57 2.16 8.55
N LYS A 47 -1.11 2.01 7.33
CA LYS A 47 -0.78 2.90 6.20
C LYS A 47 -1.13 4.34 6.52
N GLU A 48 -2.26 4.54 7.16
CA GLU A 48 -2.81 5.83 7.55
C GLU A 48 -1.86 6.54 8.51
N GLU A 49 -1.26 5.82 9.46
CA GLU A 49 -0.28 6.36 10.40
C GLU A 49 0.99 6.84 9.69
N MET A 50 1.47 6.09 8.69
CA MET A 50 2.62 6.51 7.88
C MET A 50 2.31 7.80 7.10
N ILE A 51 1.10 7.92 6.55
CA ILE A 51 0.66 9.12 5.84
C ILE A 51 0.54 10.30 6.79
N ASP A 52 -0.05 10.11 7.97
CA ASP A 52 -0.20 11.17 8.98
C ASP A 52 1.16 11.68 9.47
N GLN A 53 2.16 10.81 9.59
CA GLN A 53 3.52 11.20 9.91
C GLN A 53 4.19 11.96 8.76
N LEU A 54 4.01 11.53 7.52
CA LEU A 54 4.50 12.23 6.34
C LEU A 54 3.86 13.63 6.20
N ALA A 55 2.55 13.75 6.41
CA ALA A 55 1.82 15.01 6.30
C ALA A 55 2.30 16.07 7.32
N LYS A 56 2.86 15.64 8.46
CA LYS A 56 3.48 16.55 9.45
C LYS A 56 4.86 17.06 9.03
N ARG A 57 5.47 16.46 8.00
CA ARG A 57 6.81 16.78 7.51
C ARG A 57 6.76 17.69 6.28
N SER A 58 5.98 18.77 6.35
CA SER A 58 5.92 19.77 5.28
C SER A 58 7.27 20.46 5.02
N ASP A 59 8.24 20.31 5.92
CA ASP A 59 9.63 20.77 5.76
C ASP A 59 10.36 20.11 4.59
N ILE A 60 9.96 18.90 4.18
CA ILE A 60 10.60 18.17 3.08
C ILE A 60 9.92 18.42 1.72
N PHE A 61 8.83 19.19 1.70
CA PHE A 61 8.12 19.48 0.45
C PHE A 61 8.90 20.51 -0.39
N PRO A 62 9.17 20.21 -1.67
CA PRO A 62 10.08 21.01 -2.50
C PRO A 62 9.50 22.37 -2.91
N TRP A 63 8.17 22.53 -2.88
CA TRP A 63 7.48 23.73 -3.34
C TRP A 63 6.83 24.49 -2.19
N ARG A 64 6.70 25.81 -2.39
CA ARG A 64 5.92 26.67 -1.50
C ARG A 64 4.57 26.94 -2.15
N GLY A 65 3.54 26.96 -1.32
CA GLY A 65 2.21 27.31 -1.80
C GLY A 65 2.15 28.76 -2.30
N VAL A 66 1.21 28.99 -3.22
CA VAL A 66 0.93 30.25 -3.89
C VAL A 66 -0.45 30.76 -3.51
N LEU A 67 -0.68 32.06 -3.63
CA LEU A 67 -1.98 32.69 -3.34
C LEU A 67 -2.55 32.40 -1.94
N GLY A 68 -1.67 32.12 -0.97
CA GLY A 68 -2.05 31.76 0.40
C GLY A 68 -2.35 30.27 0.60
N GLY A 69 -2.18 29.44 -0.44
CA GLY A 69 -2.21 27.98 -0.34
C GLY A 69 -1.06 27.44 0.52
N THR A 70 -1.27 26.27 1.11
CA THR A 70 -0.25 25.53 1.87
C THR A 70 -0.04 24.17 1.21
N MET A 71 1.21 23.82 0.87
CA MET A 71 1.50 22.50 0.29
C MET A 71 1.21 21.42 1.33
N GLY A 72 0.41 20.43 0.94
CA GLY A 72 -0.07 19.37 1.81
C GLY A 72 -0.45 18.10 1.04
N ILE A 73 -0.68 17.04 1.81
CA ILE A 73 -1.33 15.81 1.33
C ILE A 73 -2.80 15.92 1.72
N TYR A 74 -3.68 16.12 0.75
CA TYR A 74 -5.13 16.25 0.99
C TYR A 74 -5.92 15.00 0.61
N ASP A 75 -5.37 14.15 -0.27
CA ASP A 75 -5.94 12.85 -0.62
C ASP A 75 -4.96 11.71 -0.29
N GLN A 76 -5.30 10.93 0.73
CA GLN A 76 -4.49 9.79 1.18
C GLN A 76 -4.44 8.65 0.14
N ASN A 77 -5.38 8.61 -0.81
CA ASN A 77 -5.39 7.61 -1.89
C ASN A 77 -4.30 7.88 -2.93
N LEU A 78 -3.77 9.10 -2.99
CA LEU A 78 -2.65 9.51 -3.83
C LEU A 78 -1.30 9.34 -3.14
N VAL A 79 -1.24 8.48 -2.12
CA VAL A 79 -0.01 8.06 -1.45
C VAL A 79 0.19 6.56 -1.64
N TRP A 80 1.30 6.21 -2.28
CA TRP A 80 1.67 4.85 -2.62
C TRP A 80 2.99 4.50 -1.96
N PHE A 81 2.99 3.39 -1.22
CA PHE A 81 4.20 2.81 -0.68
C PHE A 81 4.68 1.70 -1.62
N ILE A 82 5.94 1.79 -2.04
CA ILE A 82 6.49 0.99 -3.13
C ILE A 82 7.77 0.33 -2.63
N GLY A 83 7.83 -0.99 -2.75
CA GLY A 83 8.98 -1.75 -2.27
C GLY A 83 9.22 -1.57 -0.76
N PRO A 84 10.44 -1.85 -0.28
CA PRO A 84 10.71 -1.92 1.15
C PRO A 84 10.69 -0.55 1.85
N SER A 85 11.05 0.53 1.16
CA SER A 85 11.35 1.83 1.80
C SER A 85 11.05 3.07 0.95
N TRP A 86 10.24 2.96 -0.12
CA TRP A 86 9.88 4.12 -0.94
C TRP A 86 8.41 4.52 -0.79
N CYS A 87 8.16 5.81 -0.96
CA CYS A 87 6.83 6.41 -0.95
C CYS A 87 6.73 7.41 -2.10
N LEU A 88 5.72 7.24 -2.96
CA LEU A 88 5.31 8.24 -3.94
C LEU A 88 4.06 8.93 -3.39
N ALA A 89 4.07 10.25 -3.30
CA ALA A 89 2.93 11.02 -2.80
C ALA A 89 2.61 12.18 -3.74
N TYR A 90 1.33 12.44 -3.95
CA TYR A 90 0.88 13.69 -4.56
C TYR A 90 0.73 14.75 -3.46
N ILE A 91 1.30 15.94 -3.70
CA ILE A 91 1.14 17.10 -2.84
C ILE A 91 0.61 18.28 -3.67
N GLU A 92 -0.24 19.09 -3.06
CA GLU A 92 -0.78 20.30 -3.68
C GLU A 92 -1.07 21.38 -2.64
N ASP A 93 -1.38 22.60 -3.10
CA ASP A 93 -1.89 23.68 -2.26
C ASP A 93 -3.28 24.19 -2.69
N GLY A 94 -3.91 23.50 -3.65
CA GLY A 94 -5.16 23.88 -4.32
C GLY A 94 -4.99 24.71 -5.60
N HIS A 95 -3.76 25.14 -5.94
CA HIS A 95 -3.45 25.86 -7.17
C HIS A 95 -2.34 25.21 -7.98
N ILE A 96 -1.29 24.74 -7.31
CA ILE A 96 -0.18 23.99 -7.87
C ILE A 96 -0.08 22.63 -7.18
N GLY A 97 0.39 21.63 -7.91
CA GLY A 97 0.59 20.30 -7.36
C GLY A 97 1.68 19.53 -8.09
N GLY A 98 1.99 18.36 -7.57
CA GLY A 98 3.02 17.51 -8.15
C GLY A 98 3.28 16.26 -7.33
N TYR A 99 4.08 15.38 -7.90
CA TYR A 99 4.50 14.14 -7.24
C TYR A 99 5.85 14.32 -6.58
N ILE A 100 5.98 13.76 -5.38
CA ILE A 100 7.25 13.63 -4.66
C ILE A 100 7.58 12.15 -4.48
N LEU A 101 8.83 11.79 -4.76
CA LEU A 101 9.39 10.47 -4.50
C LEU A 101 10.27 10.54 -3.25
N LEU A 102 9.96 9.72 -2.27
CA LEU A 102 10.58 9.70 -0.96
C LEU A 102 11.19 8.34 -0.67
N ARG A 103 12.28 8.34 0.10
CA ARG A 103 12.74 7.19 0.87
C ARG A 103 12.40 7.40 2.33
N TYR A 104 12.03 6.35 3.04
CA TYR A 104 11.83 6.40 4.48
C TYR A 104 12.56 5.28 5.22
N GLU A 105 12.91 5.57 6.46
CA GLU A 105 13.48 4.60 7.40
C GLU A 105 12.74 4.68 8.73
N ILE A 106 12.26 3.53 9.22
CA ILE A 106 11.55 3.44 10.49
C ILE A 106 12.59 3.14 11.58
N THR A 107 12.81 4.10 12.45
CA THR A 107 13.74 4.00 13.58
C THR A 107 12.96 3.95 14.90
N PRO A 108 13.58 3.54 16.03
CA PRO A 108 12.96 3.64 17.34
C PRO A 108 12.56 5.07 17.77
N ARG A 109 13.08 6.10 17.09
CA ARG A 109 12.80 7.52 17.36
C ARG A 109 11.69 8.10 16.49
N GLY A 110 11.22 7.34 15.50
CA GLY A 110 10.23 7.78 14.52
C GLY A 110 10.66 7.48 13.09
N ILE A 111 9.97 8.11 12.14
CA ILE A 111 10.18 7.88 10.71
C ILE A 111 11.05 8.99 10.14
N GLU A 112 12.19 8.62 9.59
CA GLU A 112 13.05 9.52 8.85
C GLU A 112 12.64 9.50 7.38
N TRP A 113 12.45 10.68 6.79
CA TRP A 113 12.04 10.85 5.40
C TRP A 113 13.13 11.60 4.63
N GLN A 114 13.39 11.14 3.42
CA GLN A 114 14.32 11.76 2.50
C GLN A 114 13.63 11.95 1.15
N LEU A 115 13.57 13.20 0.67
CA LEU A 115 13.17 13.49 -0.70
C LEU A 115 14.25 12.99 -1.66
N LEU A 116 13.86 12.12 -2.59
CA LEU A 116 14.71 11.61 -3.66
C LEU A 116 14.55 12.42 -4.93
N ASP A 117 13.30 12.68 -5.32
CA ASP A 117 12.95 13.41 -6.54
C ASP A 117 11.56 14.04 -6.45
N SER A 118 11.26 14.97 -7.36
CA SER A 118 9.97 15.65 -7.42
C SER A 118 9.65 16.16 -8.82
N GLU A 119 8.38 16.03 -9.23
CA GLU A 119 7.88 16.52 -10.52
C GLU A 119 6.62 17.38 -10.29
N GLN A 120 6.73 18.67 -10.64
CA GLN A 120 5.60 19.61 -10.57
C GLN A 120 4.75 19.50 -11.84
N ILE A 121 3.42 19.58 -11.68
CA ILE A 121 2.43 19.45 -12.76
C ILE A 121 1.63 20.75 -12.90
#